data_AF-A0A2W6BUY3-F1
#
_entry.id   AF-A0A2W6BUY3-F1
#
_cell.length_a   1.000
_cell.length_b   1.000
_cell.length_c   1.000
_cell.angle_alpha   90.00
_cell.angle_beta   90.00
_cell.angle_gamma   90.00
#
_symmetry.space_group_name_H-M   'P 1'
#
loop_
_entity.id
_entity.type
_entity.pdbx_description
1 polymer ?
#
loop_
_entity_poly.entity_id
_entity_poly.type
_entity_poly.pdbx_seq_one_letter_code
_entity_poly.pdbx_strand_id
1 'polypeptide(L)'
;MGERPLRRVGHKGADLIVPGNTIASFDAALAVGVDMIEFDVLPAGDGERLLLAHDHLDAAGRSPCTLEQGLAHLASGAFAGIELDVDLKLPGYELQVLDALRAHGLLGRALISSQYR
;
A
#
# COMPACT_ATOMS: atom_id res chain seq x y z
N MET A 1 -26.08 -8.61 1.02
CA MET A 1 -24.87 -9.25 0.47
C MET A 1 -24.13 -9.83 1.67
N GLY A 2 -24.17 -11.14 1.87
CA GLY A 2 -23.55 -11.76 3.06
C GLY A 2 -22.03 -11.58 3.04
N GLU A 3 -21.41 -11.45 4.21
CA GLU A 3 -19.95 -11.45 4.34
C GLU A 3 -19.38 -12.67 3.61
N ARG A 4 -18.50 -12.43 2.63
CA ARG A 4 -17.73 -13.51 2.02
C ARG A 4 -16.71 -13.97 3.07
N PRO A 5 -16.65 -15.27 3.41
CA PRO A 5 -15.73 -15.79 4.43
C PRO A 5 -14.25 -15.72 4.01
N LEU A 6 -13.96 -15.28 2.78
CA LEU A 6 -12.63 -15.17 2.19
C LEU A 6 -12.44 -13.74 1.67
N ARG A 7 -11.28 -13.14 1.97
CA ARG A 7 -10.79 -11.95 1.28
C ARG A 7 -9.65 -12.32 0.34
N ARG A 8 -9.72 -11.85 -0.91
CA ARG A 8 -8.62 -11.93 -1.86
C ARG A 8 -7.79 -10.66 -1.72
N VAL A 9 -6.53 -10.83 -1.32
CA VAL A 9 -5.60 -9.72 -1.12
C VAL A 9 -4.60 -9.71 -2.26
N GLY A 10 -4.47 -8.56 -2.91
CA GLY A 10 -3.43 -8.33 -3.89
C GLY A 10 -2.10 -8.03 -3.20
N HIS A 11 -1.20 -9.00 -3.15
CA HIS A 11 0.15 -8.85 -2.57
C HIS A 11 1.00 -7.87 -3.39
N LYS A 12 1.51 -6.83 -2.72
CA LYS A 12 2.21 -5.67 -3.28
C LYS A 12 1.45 -5.05 -4.46
N GLY A 13 0.12 -5.06 -4.40
CA GLY A 13 -0.76 -4.93 -5.56
C GLY A 13 -0.97 -6.27 -6.25
N ALA A 14 -0.30 -6.52 -7.38
CA ALA A 14 -0.40 -7.78 -8.10
C ALA A 14 0.99 -8.19 -8.61
N ASP A 15 1.93 -8.41 -7.69
CA ASP A 15 3.37 -8.61 -7.97
C ASP A 15 3.66 -9.76 -8.95
N LEU A 16 2.80 -10.79 -8.96
CA LEU A 16 2.91 -11.92 -9.89
C LEU A 16 2.47 -11.59 -11.34
N ILE A 17 1.83 -10.44 -11.55
CA ILE A 17 1.34 -9.97 -12.85
C ILE A 17 2.25 -8.85 -13.37
N VAL A 18 2.53 -7.85 -12.54
CA VAL A 18 3.43 -6.73 -12.82
C VAL A 18 4.20 -6.38 -11.55
N PRO A 19 5.43 -5.80 -11.65
CA PRO A 19 6.25 -5.50 -10.47
C PRO A 19 5.47 -4.77 -9.38
N GLY A 20 5.48 -5.34 -8.18
CA GLY A 20 4.71 -4.88 -7.02
C GLY A 20 5.18 -3.55 -6.45
N ASN A 21 4.37 -3.00 -5.52
CA ASN A 21 4.57 -1.68 -4.92
C ASN A 21 4.67 -0.57 -5.98
N THR A 22 3.85 -0.67 -7.04
CA THR A 22 3.76 0.32 -8.11
C THR A 22 2.30 0.68 -8.39
N ILE A 23 2.08 1.85 -9.00
CA ILE A 23 0.75 2.24 -9.48
C ILE A 23 0.17 1.18 -10.43
N ALA A 24 1.02 0.65 -11.33
CA ALA A 24 0.61 -0.40 -12.26
C ALA A 24 0.18 -1.70 -11.55
N SER A 25 0.83 -2.06 -10.43
CA SER A 25 0.43 -3.25 -9.67
C SER A 25 -0.89 -3.05 -8.94
N PHE A 26 -1.22 -1.82 -8.52
CA PHE A 26 -2.53 -1.50 -7.95
C PHE A 26 -3.64 -1.57 -9.01
N ASP A 27 -3.39 -1.04 -10.20
CA ASP A 27 -4.32 -1.13 -11.33
C ASP A 27 -4.56 -2.59 -11.75
N ALA A 28 -3.49 -3.39 -11.80
CA ALA A 28 -3.58 -4.82 -12.10
C ALA A 28 -4.37 -5.58 -11.02
N ALA A 29 -4.18 -5.26 -9.74
CA ALA A 29 -4.93 -5.85 -8.63
C ALA A 29 -6.43 -5.54 -8.73
N LEU A 30 -6.77 -4.28 -9.05
CA LEU A 30 -8.16 -3.88 -9.29
C LEU A 30 -8.76 -4.64 -10.48
N ALA A 31 -8.01 -4.78 -11.59
CA ALA A 31 -8.47 -5.46 -12.80
C ALA A 31 -8.76 -6.97 -12.58
N VAL A 32 -8.00 -7.64 -11.71
CA VAL A 32 -8.28 -9.04 -11.32
C VAL A 32 -9.33 -9.17 -10.21
N GLY A 33 -9.84 -8.03 -9.73
CA GLY A 33 -10.99 -7.95 -8.82
C GLY A 33 -10.68 -8.43 -7.41
N VAL A 34 -9.52 -8.06 -6.85
CA VAL A 34 -9.21 -8.29 -5.43
C VAL A 34 -10.19 -7.54 -4.51
N ASP A 35 -10.28 -7.99 -3.26
CA ASP A 35 -11.12 -7.35 -2.24
C ASP A 35 -10.31 -6.32 -1.41
N MET A 36 -8.99 -6.50 -1.37
CA MET A 36 -8.03 -5.65 -0.66
C MET A 36 -6.71 -5.59 -1.44
N ILE A 37 -6.01 -4.46 -1.38
CA ILE A 37 -4.67 -4.29 -1.94
C ILE A 37 -3.69 -4.15 -0.78
N GLU A 38 -2.68 -5.02 -0.74
CA GLU A 38 -1.56 -4.93 0.19
C GLU A 38 -0.39 -4.21 -0.49
N PHE A 39 0.33 -3.38 0.26
CA PHE A 39 1.58 -2.77 -0.18
C PHE A 39 2.52 -2.45 0.97
N ASP A 40 3.80 -2.52 0.65
CA ASP A 40 4.89 -2.31 1.59
C ASP A 40 5.24 -0.83 1.72
N VAL A 41 5.47 -0.36 2.94
CA VAL A 41 5.96 1.00 3.22
C VAL A 41 7.27 0.93 3.99
N LEU A 42 8.20 1.84 3.68
CA LEU A 42 9.39 2.11 4.47
C LEU A 42 9.85 3.58 4.32
N PRO A 43 10.58 4.14 5.29
CA PRO A 43 11.17 5.46 5.16
C PRO A 43 12.27 5.48 4.09
N ALA A 44 12.36 6.57 3.34
CA ALA A 44 13.52 6.88 2.52
C ALA A 44 14.78 7.05 3.40
N GLY A 45 15.96 7.08 2.79
CA GLY A 45 17.22 7.22 3.54
C GLY A 45 17.34 8.50 4.36
N ASP A 46 16.55 9.53 4.06
CA ASP A 46 16.44 10.78 4.83
C ASP A 46 15.45 10.68 6.01
N GLY A 47 14.57 9.68 6.04
CA GLY A 47 13.51 9.52 7.04
C GLY A 47 12.37 10.54 6.93
N GLU A 48 12.43 11.46 5.97
CA GLU A 48 11.42 12.51 5.78
C GLU A 48 10.28 12.07 4.86
N ARG A 49 10.57 11.15 3.93
CA ARG A 49 9.60 10.62 2.96
C ARG A 49 9.36 9.14 3.21
N LEU A 50 8.15 8.70 2.91
CA LEU A 50 7.80 7.29 2.89
C LEU A 50 7.75 6.78 1.45
N LEU A 51 8.26 5.58 1.22
CA LEU A 51 8.38 4.94 -0.08
C LEU A 51 7.55 3.67 -0.12
N LEU A 52 7.00 3.37 -1.30
CA LEU A 52 6.42 2.08 -1.60
C LEU A 52 7.51 1.08 -2.01
N ALA A 53 8.01 0.32 -1.04
CA ALA A 53 9.07 -0.67 -1.25
C ALA A 53 9.13 -1.69 -0.12
N HIS A 54 9.58 -2.90 -0.46
CA HIS A 54 9.68 -4.01 0.48
C HIS A 54 10.87 -3.87 1.44
N ASP A 55 11.99 -3.37 0.94
CA ASP A 55 13.20 -3.12 1.69
C ASP A 55 14.07 -2.08 0.94
N HIS A 56 15.18 -1.67 1.55
CA HIS A 56 16.07 -0.68 0.94
C HIS A 56 16.82 -1.19 -0.30
N LEU A 57 16.98 -2.51 -0.47
CA LEU A 57 17.59 -3.07 -1.70
C LEU A 57 16.60 -2.99 -2.86
N ASP A 58 15.33 -3.34 -2.63
CA ASP A 58 14.23 -3.13 -3.57
C ASP A 58 14.14 -1.63 -3.94
N ALA A 59 14.10 -0.74 -2.94
CA ALA A 59 14.03 0.70 -3.18
C ALA A 59 15.21 1.23 -4.01
N ALA A 60 16.44 0.73 -3.78
CA ALA A 60 17.63 1.15 -4.52
C ALA A 60 17.70 0.57 -5.95
N GLY A 61 17.03 -0.55 -6.21
CA GLY A 61 17.00 -1.20 -7.52
C GLY A 61 16.08 -0.52 -8.54
N ARG A 62 15.29 0.48 -8.11
CA ARG A 62 14.31 1.19 -8.94
C ARG A 62 14.13 2.64 -8.47
N SER A 63 13.15 3.33 -9.05
CA SER A 63 12.68 4.63 -8.55
C SER A 63 11.28 4.45 -7.94
N PRO A 64 11.18 4.09 -6.65
CA PRO A 64 9.89 3.81 -6.02
C PRO A 64 9.01 5.07 -5.96
N CYS A 65 7.70 4.87 -6.07
CA CYS A 65 6.74 5.93 -5.77
C CYS A 65 6.79 6.25 -4.27
N THR A 66 6.47 7.50 -3.91
CA THR A 66 6.23 7.83 -2.51
C THR A 66 4.90 7.25 -2.04
N LEU A 67 4.73 7.11 -0.73
CA LEU A 67 3.44 6.71 -0.14
C LEU A 67 2.33 7.66 -0.60
N GLU A 68 2.56 8.97 -0.58
CA GLU A 68 1.57 9.99 -0.96
C GLU A 68 1.12 9.81 -2.41
N GLN A 69 2.04 9.50 -3.33
CA GLN A 69 1.69 9.22 -4.73
C GLN A 69 0.81 7.98 -4.84
N GLY A 70 1.13 6.92 -4.10
CA GLY A 70 0.32 5.70 -4.04
C GLY A 70 -1.07 5.94 -3.46
N LEU A 71 -1.14 6.63 -2.32
CA LEU A 71 -2.41 6.95 -1.65
C LEU A 71 -3.27 7.87 -2.49
N ALA A 72 -2.70 8.87 -3.17
CA ALA A 72 -3.45 9.73 -4.10
C ALA A 72 -4.11 8.93 -5.22
N HIS A 73 -3.42 7.92 -5.76
CA HIS A 73 -3.99 7.02 -6.76
C HIS A 73 -5.10 6.13 -6.19
N LEU A 74 -4.84 5.51 -5.04
CA LEU A 74 -5.78 4.63 -4.33
C LEU A 74 -7.00 5.38 -3.78
N ALA A 75 -6.92 6.71 -3.60
CA ALA A 75 -8.04 7.57 -3.22
C ALA A 75 -8.97 7.90 -4.39
N SER A 76 -8.60 7.58 -5.64
CA SER A 76 -9.47 7.79 -6.79
C SER A 76 -10.73 6.93 -6.73
N GLY A 77 -11.79 7.37 -7.42
CA GLY A 77 -13.10 6.71 -7.38
C GLY A 77 -13.09 5.25 -7.85
N ALA A 78 -12.14 4.87 -8.71
CA ALA A 78 -11.99 3.49 -9.18
C ALA A 78 -11.70 2.49 -8.04
N PHE A 79 -11.06 2.95 -6.97
CA PHE A 79 -10.66 2.12 -5.84
C PHE A 79 -11.59 2.27 -4.62
N ALA A 80 -12.69 3.03 -4.71
CA ALA A 80 -13.52 3.37 -3.54
C ALA A 80 -14.04 2.16 -2.74
N GLY A 81 -14.22 1.01 -3.39
CA GLY A 81 -14.68 -0.24 -2.76
C GLY A 81 -13.55 -1.20 -2.33
N ILE A 82 -12.29 -0.81 -2.48
CA ILE A 82 -11.13 -1.66 -2.18
C ILE A 82 -10.60 -1.34 -0.78
N GLU A 83 -10.37 -2.35 0.06
CA GLU A 83 -9.67 -2.13 1.33
C GLU A 83 -8.15 -2.12 1.12
N LEU A 84 -7.42 -1.55 2.08
CA LEU A 84 -5.96 -1.45 2.02
C LEU A 84 -5.33 -2.22 3.17
N ASP A 85 -4.26 -2.96 2.90
CA ASP A 85 -3.35 -3.49 3.91
C ASP A 85 -2.00 -2.79 3.75
N VAL A 86 -1.62 -2.00 4.74
CA VAL A 86 -0.41 -1.17 4.73
C VAL A 86 0.63 -1.87 5.60
N ASP A 87 1.55 -2.60 4.97
CA ASP A 87 2.57 -3.39 5.68
C ASP A 87 3.80 -2.53 5.99
N LEU A 88 4.10 -2.36 7.27
CA LEU A 88 5.20 -1.54 7.77
C LEU A 88 6.47 -2.37 7.92
N LYS A 89 7.48 -2.06 7.11
CA LYS A 89 8.73 -2.85 7.04
C LYS A 89 9.75 -2.55 8.11
N LEU A 90 9.58 -1.44 8.82
CA LEU A 90 10.45 -0.97 9.91
C LEU A 90 9.57 -0.30 10.98
N PRO A 91 10.03 -0.16 12.22
CA PRO A 91 9.33 0.65 13.23
C PRO A 91 9.67 2.15 13.10
N GLY A 92 8.86 3.02 13.71
CA GLY A 92 9.21 4.42 14.00
C GLY A 92 8.62 5.49 13.08
N TYR A 93 7.75 5.12 12.13
CA TYR A 93 7.07 6.04 11.22
C TYR A 93 5.55 5.77 11.12
N GLU A 94 4.99 5.03 12.08
CA GLU A 94 3.59 4.64 12.15
C GLU A 94 2.67 5.87 12.13
N LEU A 95 3.03 6.92 12.88
CA LEU A 95 2.27 8.17 12.91
C LEU A 95 2.28 8.89 11.55
N GLN A 96 3.41 8.84 10.81
CA GLN A 96 3.49 9.44 9.48
C GLN A 96 2.56 8.71 8.50
N VAL A 97 2.47 7.38 8.57
CA VAL A 97 1.52 6.59 7.77
C VAL A 97 0.08 6.92 8.13
N LEU A 98 -0.24 7.02 9.43
CA LEU A 98 -1.58 7.40 9.89
C LEU A 98 -1.99 8.79 9.39
N ASP A 99 -1.07 9.75 9.44
CA ASP A 99 -1.31 11.11 8.96
C ASP A 99 -1.49 11.14 7.44
N ALA A 100 -0.67 10.40 6.69
CA ALA A 100 -0.80 10.27 5.24
C ALA A 100 -2.14 9.62 4.84
N LEU A 101 -2.56 8.54 5.51
CA LEU A 101 -3.86 7.89 5.29
C LEU A 101 -5.02 8.82 5.62
N ARG A 102 -4.92 9.58 6.72
CA ARG A 102 -5.95 10.56 7.12
C ARG A 102 -6.06 11.69 6.09
N ALA A 103 -4.93 12.23 5.63
CA ALA A 103 -4.89 13.30 4.64
C ALA A 103 -5.55 12.90 3.31
N HIS A 104 -5.46 11.62 2.93
CA HIS A 104 -6.09 11.08 1.72
C HIS A 104 -7.51 10.51 1.96
N GLY A 105 -8.05 10.59 3.19
CA GLY A 105 -9.38 10.06 3.50
C GLY A 105 -9.47 8.53 3.45
N LEU A 106 -8.35 7.82 3.60
CA LEU A 106 -8.25 6.37 3.44
C LEU A 106 -8.28 5.61 4.78
N LEU A 107 -8.12 6.30 5.90
CA LEU A 107 -8.00 5.69 7.22
C LEU A 107 -9.16 4.75 7.58
N GLY A 108 -10.39 5.04 7.12
CA GLY A 108 -11.58 4.23 7.42
C GLY A 108 -11.62 2.86 6.72
N ARG A 109 -10.71 2.59 5.78
CA ARG A 109 -10.64 1.34 5.00
C ARG A 109 -9.23 0.74 4.94
N ALA A 110 -8.36 1.15 5.84
CA ALA A 110 -6.99 0.68 5.94
C ALA A 110 -6.81 -0.22 7.17
N LEU A 111 -6.24 -1.40 6.94
CA LEU A 111 -5.54 -2.20 7.93
C LEU A 111 -4.06 -1.77 7.90
N ILE A 112 -3.44 -1.60 9.07
CA ILE A 112 -1.99 -1.43 9.18
C ILE A 112 -1.44 -2.72 9.79
N SER A 113 -0.47 -3.33 9.11
CA SER A 113 0.20 -4.55 9.54
C SER A 113 1.69 -4.28 9.77
N SER A 114 2.30 -5.02 10.70
CA SER A 114 3.72 -4.90 11.04
C SER A 114 4.19 -6.15 11.78
N GLN A 115 5.48 -6.48 11.64
CA GLN A 115 6.15 -7.52 12.43
C GLN A 115 6.86 -6.97 13.68
N TYR A 116 6.84 -5.66 13.88
CA TYR A 116 7.49 -4.98 15.00
C TYR A 116 6.49 -4.71 16.13
N ARG A 117 6.98 -4.73 17.37
CA ARG A 117 6.19 -4.57 18.60
C ARG A 117 6.25 -3.15 19.13
#